data_AF-A0A7V5N7L8-F1
#
_entry.id   AF-A0A7V5N7L8-F1
#
_cell.length_a   1.000
_cell.length_b   1.000
_cell.length_c   1.000
_cell.angle_alpha   90.00
_cell.angle_beta   90.00
_cell.angle_gamma   90.00
#
_symmetry.space_group_name_H-M   'P 1'
#
loop_
_entity.id
_entity.type
_entity.pdbx_description
1 polymer ?
#
loop_
_entity_poly.entity_id
_entity_poly.type
_entity_poly.pdbx_seq_one_letter_code
_entity_poly.pdbx_strand_id
1 'polypeptide(L)'
;MMMNDLDYDSNSVQCPKCGQKSDNPEICSVCGAVFSKVREREYGREYYEPIRSSGEPTSESGRSLGRPLFLLLLFLTIVAASIVSIWFWQQMQPRTIESLIDSHRELVKRARNVIADEIEGQKQLPEHKKLYLKTLDLGSMITKMSENKELSEESKFRLDTLSDANSRLAELLSMSTEEFIALAAKMNYGDPFSEVDEKINIAQNPELARKGMNPLFNVLQLLQGKKKNEGK
;
A
#
# COMPACT_ATOMS: atom_id res chain seq x y z
N MET A 1 -40.37 34.12 29.28
CA MET A 1 -39.22 34.36 28.38
C MET A 1 -38.98 33.05 27.65
N MET A 2 -39.52 32.94 26.44
CA MET A 2 -39.49 31.73 25.62
C MET A 2 -38.18 31.73 24.83
N MET A 3 -37.36 30.70 25.01
CA MET A 3 -36.17 30.47 24.18
C MET A 3 -36.65 29.76 22.91
N ASN A 4 -36.49 30.45 21.78
CA ASN A 4 -36.64 29.88 20.45
C ASN A 4 -35.37 29.07 20.16
N ASP A 5 -35.53 27.76 20.01
CA ASP A 5 -34.56 26.91 19.34
C ASP A 5 -34.56 27.29 17.86
N LEU A 6 -33.51 28.00 17.43
CA LEU A 6 -33.23 28.26 16.02
C LEU A 6 -32.53 27.02 15.48
N ASP A 7 -33.29 26.19 14.76
CA ASP A 7 -32.80 25.12 13.91
C ASP A 7 -31.77 25.69 12.93
N TYR A 8 -30.50 25.36 13.18
CA TYR A 8 -29.38 25.69 12.34
C TYR A 8 -29.38 24.71 11.16
N ASP A 9 -29.95 25.12 10.03
CA ASP A 9 -29.97 24.36 8.77
C ASP A 9 -28.54 24.32 8.20
N SER A 10 -27.69 23.45 8.76
CA SER A 10 -26.28 23.33 8.41
C SER A 10 -26.14 22.74 7.01
N ASN A 11 -25.70 23.56 6.06
CA ASN A 11 -25.02 23.21 4.80
C ASN A 11 -25.24 21.77 4.27
N SER A 12 -26.50 21.38 4.03
CA SER A 12 -26.78 20.07 3.45
C SER A 12 -26.44 20.11 1.96
N VAL A 13 -25.43 19.36 1.54
CA VAL A 13 -25.02 19.24 0.13
C VAL A 13 -25.85 18.13 -0.52
N GLN A 14 -26.28 18.31 -1.77
CA GLN A 14 -26.98 17.25 -2.50
C GLN A 14 -25.99 16.18 -2.95
N CYS A 15 -26.29 14.92 -2.64
CA CYS A 15 -25.47 13.79 -3.03
C CYS A 15 -25.43 13.65 -4.56
N PRO A 16 -24.24 13.58 -5.18
CA PRO A 16 -24.10 13.48 -6.64
C PRO A 16 -24.60 12.13 -7.22
N LYS A 17 -24.89 11.15 -6.36
CA LYS A 17 -25.34 9.81 -6.78
C LYS A 17 -26.86 9.64 -6.76
N CYS A 18 -27.55 10.24 -5.79
CA CYS A 18 -28.99 10.03 -5.60
C CYS A 18 -29.79 11.33 -5.39
N GLY A 19 -29.14 12.48 -5.31
CA GLY A 19 -29.78 13.79 -5.10
C GLY A 19 -30.28 14.05 -3.67
N GLN A 20 -30.11 13.12 -2.73
CA GLN A 20 -30.53 13.34 -1.34
C GLN A 20 -29.59 14.31 -0.60
N LYS A 21 -30.17 15.08 0.33
CA LYS A 21 -29.42 15.96 1.24
C LYS A 21 -28.47 15.13 2.11
N SER A 22 -27.23 15.57 2.22
CA SER A 22 -26.14 14.87 2.89
C SER A 22 -25.18 15.87 3.52
N ASP A 23 -24.66 15.54 4.70
CA ASP A 23 -23.62 16.32 5.38
C ASP A 23 -22.23 16.07 4.77
N ASN A 24 -22.10 15.02 3.94
CA ASN A 24 -20.89 14.68 3.22
C ASN A 24 -21.05 15.01 1.71
N PRO A 25 -20.14 15.83 1.13
CA PRO A 25 -20.21 16.23 -0.28
C PRO A 25 -19.89 15.10 -1.27
N GLU A 26 -19.24 14.01 -0.84
CA GLU A 26 -18.82 12.93 -1.73
C GLU A 26 -19.89 11.83 -1.89
N ILE A 27 -20.50 11.41 -0.77
CA ILE A 27 -21.47 10.32 -0.76
C ILE A 27 -22.43 10.44 0.43
N CYS A 28 -23.74 10.31 0.22
CA CYS A 28 -24.69 10.27 1.33
C CYS A 28 -24.64 8.94 2.08
N SER A 29 -25.14 8.93 3.32
CA SER A 29 -25.22 7.73 4.16
C SER A 29 -25.93 6.56 3.46
N VAL A 30 -27.00 6.84 2.70
CA VAL A 30 -27.76 5.84 1.95
C VAL A 30 -26.92 5.22 0.83
N CYS A 31 -26.27 6.06 0.00
CA CYS A 31 -25.39 5.57 -1.05
C CYS A 31 -24.17 4.85 -0.47
N GLY A 32 -23.58 5.35 0.62
CA GLY A 32 -22.47 4.73 1.32
C GLY A 32 -22.79 3.31 1.81
N ALA A 33 -23.99 3.10 2.34
CA ALA A 33 -24.47 1.78 2.77
C ALA A 33 -24.69 0.80 1.61
N VAL A 34 -25.12 1.30 0.44
CA VAL A 34 -25.23 0.46 -0.77
C VAL A 34 -23.85 0.09 -1.29
N PHE A 35 -22.91 1.03 -1.34
CA PHE A 35 -21.54 0.78 -1.76
C PHE A 35 -20.80 -0.18 -0.81
N SER A 36 -20.99 -0.06 0.50
CA SER A 36 -20.41 -1.01 1.45
C SER A 36 -20.96 -2.41 1.23
N LYS A 37 -22.28 -2.56 1.00
CA LYS A 37 -22.91 -3.86 0.74
C LYS A 37 -22.55 -4.47 -0.62
N VAL A 38 -22.34 -3.65 -1.65
CA VAL A 38 -21.83 -4.11 -2.96
C VAL A 38 -20.36 -4.54 -2.84
N ARG A 39 -19.55 -3.75 -2.13
CA ARG A 39 -18.14 -4.06 -1.84
C ARG A 39 -18.03 -5.37 -1.03
N GLU A 40 -18.90 -5.57 -0.04
CA GLU A 40 -18.98 -6.81 0.75
C GLU A 40 -19.38 -8.02 -0.10
N ARG A 41 -20.22 -7.86 -1.13
CA ARG A 41 -20.53 -8.92 -2.11
C ARG A 41 -19.42 -9.18 -3.13
N GLU A 42 -18.62 -8.18 -3.48
CA GLU A 42 -17.43 -8.37 -4.32
C GLU A 42 -16.30 -9.07 -3.58
N TYR A 43 -16.07 -8.73 -2.31
CA TYR A 43 -15.12 -9.44 -1.45
C TYR A 43 -15.64 -10.79 -0.97
N GLY A 44 -16.96 -10.93 -0.81
CA GLY A 44 -17.63 -12.17 -0.40
C GLY A 44 -18.02 -13.11 -1.55
N ARG A 45 -17.44 -12.96 -2.74
CA ARG A 45 -17.59 -13.93 -3.85
C ARG A 45 -16.81 -15.22 -3.58
N GLU A 46 -17.07 -15.84 -2.43
CA GLU A 46 -16.87 -17.26 -2.20
C GLU A 46 -18.23 -17.95 -2.39
N TYR A 47 -18.29 -18.79 -3.43
CA TYR A 47 -19.16 -19.95 -3.61
C TYR A 47 -20.62 -19.84 -3.11
N TYR A 48 -21.52 -19.44 -4.00
CA TYR A 48 -22.92 -19.90 -3.95
C TYR A 48 -23.08 -21.05 -4.95
N GLU A 49 -23.04 -22.29 -4.47
CA GLU A 49 -23.67 -23.40 -5.16
C GLU A 49 -25.20 -23.35 -4.96
N PRO A 50 -26.01 -23.75 -5.96
CA PRO A 50 -27.45 -23.72 -5.84
C PRO A 50 -27.94 -24.83 -4.91
N ILE A 51 -28.79 -24.45 -3.95
CA ILE A 51 -29.55 -25.35 -3.08
C ILE A 51 -30.41 -26.28 -3.96
N ARG A 52 -30.03 -27.57 -4.03
CA ARG A 52 -30.89 -28.65 -4.53
C ARG A 52 -31.69 -29.22 -3.37
N SER A 53 -33.02 -29.06 -3.48
CA SER A 53 -34.09 -29.92 -3.00
C SER A 53 -33.75 -30.91 -1.87
N SER A 54 -34.33 -30.63 -0.70
CA SER A 54 -34.48 -31.58 0.40
C SER A 54 -35.38 -32.75 -0.02
N GLY A 55 -34.77 -33.88 -0.35
CA GLY A 55 -35.37 -35.19 -0.18
C GLY A 55 -34.96 -35.72 1.19
N GLU A 56 -35.92 -36.05 2.05
CA GLU A 56 -35.70 -36.94 3.17
C GLU A 56 -35.07 -38.24 2.67
N PRO A 57 -34.13 -38.79 3.45
CA PRO A 57 -34.38 -40.16 3.87
C PRO A 57 -34.22 -40.30 5.38
N THR A 58 -35.30 -40.79 5.97
CA THR A 58 -35.24 -41.79 7.02
C THR A 58 -34.19 -42.85 6.68
N SER A 59 -33.32 -43.18 7.64
CA SER A 59 -33.17 -44.57 8.10
C SER A 59 -31.98 -44.65 9.03
N GLU A 60 -32.27 -45.10 10.24
CA GLU A 60 -31.36 -45.87 11.07
C GLU A 60 -30.58 -46.88 10.24
N SER A 61 -29.27 -47.01 10.49
CA SER A 61 -28.62 -48.26 10.90
C SER A 61 -27.11 -48.23 10.66
N GLY A 62 -26.36 -48.60 11.70
CA GLY A 62 -25.25 -49.56 11.55
C GLY A 62 -23.88 -49.08 11.05
N ARG A 63 -22.93 -49.05 12.01
CA ARG A 63 -21.50 -49.42 11.90
C ARG A 63 -20.48 -48.40 11.36
N SER A 64 -19.83 -47.73 12.32
CA SER A 64 -18.37 -47.46 12.44
C SER A 64 -17.54 -46.97 11.24
N LEU A 65 -18.11 -46.30 10.24
CA LEU A 65 -17.34 -45.49 9.27
C LEU A 65 -17.20 -44.01 9.66
N GLY A 66 -17.90 -43.57 10.72
CA GLY A 66 -17.85 -42.19 11.21
C GLY A 66 -16.52 -41.79 11.86
N ARG A 67 -15.75 -42.74 12.41
CA ARG A 67 -14.47 -42.45 13.07
C ARG A 67 -13.39 -41.92 12.10
N PRO A 68 -13.07 -42.58 10.97
CA PRO A 68 -12.08 -42.05 10.03
C PRO A 68 -12.54 -40.73 9.39
N LEU A 69 -13.84 -40.59 9.10
CA LEU A 69 -14.38 -39.36 8.51
C LEU A 69 -14.35 -38.18 9.50
N PHE A 70 -14.66 -38.42 10.77
CA PHE A 70 -14.54 -37.45 11.84
C PHE A 70 -13.07 -37.03 12.07
N LEU A 71 -12.13 -37.99 12.07
CA LEU A 71 -10.70 -37.69 12.18
C LEU A 71 -10.18 -36.87 11.01
N LEU A 72 -10.64 -37.15 9.78
CA LEU A 72 -10.27 -36.37 8.60
C LEU A 72 -10.80 -34.94 8.65
N LEU A 73 -12.06 -34.75 9.07
CA LEU A 73 -12.63 -33.42 9.26
C LEU A 73 -11.88 -32.63 10.36
N LEU A 74 -11.55 -33.28 11.47
CA LEU A 74 -10.80 -32.66 12.57
C LEU A 74 -9.38 -32.30 12.13
N PHE A 75 -8.74 -33.12 11.32
CA PHE A 75 -7.45 -32.79 10.71
C PHE A 75 -7.55 -31.57 9.79
N LEU A 76 -8.57 -31.51 8.92
CA LEU A 76 -8.80 -30.36 8.04
C LEU A 76 -9.08 -29.07 8.81
N THR A 77 -9.84 -29.12 9.90
CA THR A 77 -10.07 -27.93 10.73
C THR A 77 -8.81 -27.48 11.46
N ILE A 78 -7.97 -28.41 11.94
CA ILE A 78 -6.67 -28.07 12.52
C ILE A 78 -5.78 -27.41 11.47
N VAL A 79 -5.69 -27.97 10.26
CA VAL A 79 -4.88 -27.38 9.17
C VAL A 79 -5.39 -26.00 8.80
N ALA A 80 -6.70 -25.83 8.64
CA ALA A 80 -7.31 -24.52 8.36
C ALA A 80 -7.03 -23.51 9.49
N ALA A 81 -7.21 -23.90 10.76
CA ALA A 81 -6.92 -23.07 11.91
C ALA A 81 -5.42 -22.70 12.01
N SER A 82 -4.53 -23.62 11.61
CA SER A 82 -3.09 -23.38 11.55
C SER A 82 -2.75 -22.32 10.50
N ILE A 83 -3.34 -22.42 9.30
CA ILE A 83 -3.15 -21.45 8.22
C ILE A 83 -3.66 -20.07 8.63
N VAL A 84 -4.87 -19.99 9.19
CA VAL A 84 -5.43 -18.71 9.67
C VAL A 84 -4.58 -18.13 10.80
N SER A 85 -4.10 -18.97 11.71
CA SER A 85 -3.23 -18.53 12.82
C SER A 85 -1.90 -17.97 12.31
N ILE A 86 -1.25 -18.62 11.33
CA ILE A 86 -0.02 -18.10 10.70
C ILE A 86 -0.29 -16.76 10.01
N TRP A 87 -1.39 -16.65 9.27
CA TRP A 87 -1.77 -15.41 8.58
C TRP A 87 -2.04 -14.27 9.57
N PHE A 88 -2.74 -14.57 10.66
CA PHE A 88 -3.02 -13.62 11.73
C PHE A 88 -1.74 -13.22 12.48
N TRP A 89 -0.81 -14.16 12.69
CA TRP A 89 0.49 -13.87 13.31
C TRP A 89 1.37 -12.99 12.43
N GLN A 90 1.34 -13.18 11.11
CA GLN A 90 2.02 -12.30 10.16
C GLN A 90 1.44 -10.88 10.16
N GLN A 91 0.14 -10.70 10.41
CA GLN A 91 -0.45 -9.37 10.62
C GLN A 91 -0.02 -8.73 11.95
N MET A 92 0.28 -9.53 12.96
CA MET A 92 0.63 -9.08 14.32
C MET A 92 2.11 -8.72 14.51
N GLN A 93 3.00 -9.06 13.56
CA GLN A 93 4.40 -8.67 13.71
C GLN A 93 4.53 -7.14 13.71
N PRO A 94 5.17 -6.53 14.74
CA PRO A 94 5.40 -5.11 14.76
C PRO A 94 6.24 -4.76 13.53
N ARG A 95 5.66 -3.99 12.61
CA ARG A 95 6.40 -3.52 11.45
C ARG A 95 7.56 -2.68 11.95
N THR A 96 8.77 -3.06 11.57
CA THR A 96 9.97 -2.29 11.85
C THR A 96 10.22 -1.30 10.72
N ILE A 97 11.02 -0.26 10.97
CA ILE A 97 11.42 0.69 9.92
C ILE A 97 12.14 -0.04 8.78
N GLU A 98 12.92 -1.07 9.10
CA GLU A 98 13.61 -1.93 8.15
C GLU A 98 12.61 -2.64 7.22
N SER A 99 11.52 -3.19 7.77
CA SER A 99 10.49 -3.83 6.96
C SER A 99 9.79 -2.87 6.00
N LEU A 100 9.64 -1.60 6.39
CA LEU A 100 9.08 -0.55 5.52
C LEU A 100 10.06 -0.17 4.42
N ILE A 101 11.36 -0.06 4.74
CA ILE A 101 12.44 0.19 3.75
C ILE A 101 12.49 -0.93 2.71
N ASP A 102 12.47 -2.19 3.14
CA ASP A 102 12.51 -3.34 2.22
C ASP A 102 11.26 -3.39 1.34
N SER A 103 10.08 -3.13 1.92
CA SER A 103 8.83 -3.03 1.17
C SER A 103 8.89 -1.92 0.13
N HIS A 104 9.47 -0.76 0.48
CA HIS A 104 9.65 0.37 -0.43
C HIS A 104 10.58 0.01 -1.59
N ARG A 105 11.76 -0.58 -1.31
CA ARG A 105 12.72 -1.04 -2.35
C ARG A 105 12.07 -2.00 -3.34
N GLU A 106 11.29 -2.96 -2.85
CA GLU A 106 10.57 -3.90 -3.69
C GLU A 106 9.51 -3.20 -4.57
N LEU A 107 8.82 -2.18 -4.05
CA LEU A 107 7.91 -1.37 -4.85
C LEU A 107 8.62 -0.58 -5.94
N VAL A 108 9.73 0.09 -5.63
CA VAL A 108 10.54 0.83 -6.62
C VAL A 108 11.03 -0.09 -7.73
N LYS A 109 11.56 -1.27 -7.37
CA LYS A 109 12.03 -2.26 -8.34
C LYS A 109 10.92 -2.70 -9.29
N ARG A 110 9.73 -2.97 -8.77
CA ARG A 110 8.57 -3.35 -9.60
C ARG A 110 8.06 -2.19 -10.43
N ALA A 111 8.04 -0.97 -9.89
CA ALA A 111 7.65 0.24 -10.60
C ALA A 111 8.54 0.48 -11.82
N ARG A 112 9.86 0.36 -11.66
CA ARG A 112 10.81 0.45 -12.78
C ARG A 112 10.49 -0.54 -13.90
N ASN A 113 10.28 -1.81 -13.55
CA ASN A 113 9.99 -2.84 -14.54
C ASN A 113 8.67 -2.57 -15.26
N VAL A 114 7.60 -2.27 -14.52
CA VAL A 114 6.29 -1.99 -15.11
C VAL A 114 6.34 -0.77 -16.02
N ILE A 115 7.00 0.33 -15.61
CA ILE A 115 7.12 1.52 -16.46
C ILE A 115 7.97 1.23 -17.70
N ALA A 116 9.05 0.45 -17.58
CA ALA A 116 9.84 0.04 -18.73
C ALA A 116 8.99 -0.75 -19.75
N ASP A 117 8.21 -1.71 -19.26
CA ASP A 117 7.30 -2.51 -20.09
C ASP A 117 6.19 -1.65 -20.74
N GLU A 118 5.68 -0.64 -20.02
CA GLU A 118 4.69 0.31 -20.54
C GLU A 118 5.27 1.22 -21.63
N ILE A 119 6.52 1.66 -21.48
CA ILE A 119 7.22 2.46 -22.49
C ILE A 119 7.47 1.62 -23.76
N GLU A 120 7.90 0.37 -23.60
CA GLU A 120 8.13 -0.54 -24.74
C GLU A 120 6.82 -0.91 -25.45
N GLY A 121 5.78 -1.22 -24.66
CA GLY A 121 4.47 -1.62 -25.17
C GLY A 121 3.55 -0.46 -25.60
N GLN A 122 3.93 0.79 -25.32
CA GLN A 122 3.13 2.00 -25.50
C GLN A 122 1.69 1.87 -24.96
N LYS A 123 1.54 1.15 -23.84
CA LYS A 123 0.24 0.83 -23.26
C LYS A 123 0.36 0.72 -21.76
N GLN A 124 -0.57 1.36 -21.06
CA GLN A 124 -0.65 1.27 -19.60
C GLN A 124 -1.04 -0.14 -19.15
N LEU A 125 -0.28 -0.68 -18.20
CA LEU A 125 -0.50 -1.98 -17.60
C LEU A 125 -1.39 -1.83 -16.34
N PRO A 126 -2.29 -2.79 -16.07
CA PRO A 126 -3.12 -2.76 -14.86
C PRO A 126 -2.27 -2.84 -13.58
N GLU A 127 -1.04 -3.34 -13.69
CA GLU A 127 -0.08 -3.43 -12.59
C GLU A 127 0.39 -2.05 -12.11
N HIS A 128 0.46 -1.05 -12.98
CA HIS A 128 0.86 0.31 -12.62
C HIS A 128 -0.08 0.87 -11.54
N LYS A 129 -1.41 0.79 -11.79
CA LYS A 129 -2.41 1.23 -10.82
C LYS A 129 -2.31 0.47 -9.49
N LYS A 130 -2.00 -0.82 -9.53
CA LYS A 130 -1.80 -1.65 -8.33
C LYS A 130 -0.56 -1.21 -7.55
N LEU A 131 0.52 -0.83 -8.23
CA LEU A 131 1.73 -0.30 -7.59
C LEU A 131 1.46 1.06 -6.95
N TYR A 132 0.76 1.96 -7.64
CA TYR A 132 0.36 3.25 -7.09
C TYR A 132 -0.43 3.10 -5.78
N LEU A 133 -1.46 2.24 -5.75
CA LEU A 133 -2.24 1.98 -4.54
C LEU A 133 -1.38 1.41 -3.40
N LYS A 134 -0.46 0.48 -3.70
CA LYS A 134 0.47 -0.04 -2.69
C LYS A 134 1.41 1.02 -2.13
N THR A 135 1.83 1.98 -2.95
CA THR A 135 2.64 3.11 -2.51
C THR A 135 1.84 4.04 -1.59
N LEU A 136 0.55 4.25 -1.85
CA LEU A 136 -0.33 5.00 -0.93
C LEU A 136 -0.52 4.26 0.40
N ASP A 137 -0.75 2.94 0.36
CA ASP A 137 -0.87 2.11 1.56
C ASP A 137 0.42 2.17 2.40
N LEU A 138 1.59 2.08 1.75
CA LEU A 138 2.88 2.20 2.41
C LEU A 138 3.06 3.58 3.05
N GLY A 139 2.63 4.66 2.36
CA GLY A 139 2.63 6.01 2.90
C GLY A 139 1.82 6.13 4.19
N SER A 140 0.60 5.59 4.20
CA SER A 140 -0.25 5.57 5.40
C SER A 140 0.42 4.83 6.57
N MET A 141 1.13 3.73 6.28
CA MET A 141 1.86 2.98 7.30
C MET A 141 3.05 3.75 7.87
N ILE A 142 3.78 4.50 7.03
CA ILE A 142 4.89 5.37 7.45
C ILE A 142 4.35 6.47 8.37
N THR A 143 3.26 7.16 7.98
CA THR A 143 2.63 8.21 8.79
C THR A 143 2.16 7.68 10.14
N LYS A 144 1.48 6.53 10.16
CA LYS A 144 1.03 5.91 11.40
C LYS A 144 2.20 5.55 12.33
N MET A 145 3.34 5.15 11.76
CA MET A 145 4.54 4.88 12.55
C MET A 145 5.17 6.16 13.09
N SER A 146 5.23 7.24 12.30
CA SER A 146 5.84 8.51 12.70
C SER A 146 5.06 9.26 13.80
N GLU A 147 3.76 9.00 13.93
CA GLU A 147 2.92 9.52 15.01
C GLU A 147 3.29 8.97 16.41
N ASN A 148 4.11 7.91 16.49
CA ASN A 148 4.55 7.36 17.77
C ASN A 148 5.54 8.30 18.48
N LYS A 149 5.10 8.86 19.62
CA LYS A 149 5.88 9.81 20.44
C LYS A 149 7.15 9.22 21.06
N GLU A 150 7.26 7.90 21.13
CA GLU A 150 8.40 7.20 21.75
C GLU A 150 9.58 6.96 20.78
N LEU A 151 9.47 7.41 19.52
CA LEU A 151 10.54 7.24 18.53
C LEU A 151 11.77 8.09 18.87
N SER A 152 12.96 7.49 18.69
CA SER A 152 14.22 8.23 18.72
C SER A 152 14.30 9.26 17.60
N GLU A 153 15.08 10.32 17.77
CA GLU A 153 15.29 11.35 16.73
C GLU A 153 15.84 10.76 15.42
N GLU A 154 16.71 9.76 15.52
CA GLU A 154 17.18 9.01 14.35
C GLU A 154 16.03 8.27 13.65
N SER A 155 15.16 7.60 14.41
CA SER A 155 14.01 6.89 13.84
C SER A 155 13.02 7.84 13.17
N LYS A 156 12.79 9.03 13.76
CA LYS A 156 11.97 10.09 13.15
C LYS A 156 12.59 10.55 11.83
N PHE A 157 13.88 10.87 11.82
CA PHE A 157 14.59 11.26 10.61
C PHE A 157 14.50 10.19 9.50
N ARG A 158 14.66 8.91 9.86
CA ARG A 158 14.51 7.79 8.92
C ARG A 158 13.09 7.71 8.35
N LEU A 159 12.06 7.87 9.19
CA LEU A 159 10.66 7.85 8.76
C LEU A 159 10.29 9.06 7.89
N ASP A 160 10.78 10.25 8.22
CA ASP A 160 10.57 11.46 7.42
C ASP A 160 11.22 11.30 6.04
N THR A 161 12.47 10.82 5.99
CA THR A 161 13.16 10.55 4.73
C THR A 161 12.44 9.47 3.90
N LEU A 162 11.91 8.44 4.56
CA LEU A 162 11.15 7.39 3.89
C LEU A 162 9.79 7.90 3.37
N SER A 163 9.14 8.80 4.11
CA SER A 163 7.91 9.50 3.70
C SER A 163 8.14 10.34 2.45
N ASP A 164 9.24 11.07 2.40
CA ASP A 164 9.68 11.82 1.22
C ASP A 164 9.92 10.91 0.02
N ALA A 165 10.64 9.79 0.22
CA ALA A 165 10.89 8.82 -0.84
C ALA A 165 9.58 8.23 -1.38
N ASN A 166 8.62 7.93 -0.48
CA ASN A 166 7.31 7.41 -0.84
C ASN A 166 6.47 8.44 -1.60
N SER A 167 6.51 9.71 -1.18
CA SER A 167 5.82 10.80 -1.87
C SER A 167 6.34 10.98 -3.30
N ARG A 168 7.67 10.93 -3.48
CA ARG A 168 8.28 10.99 -4.81
C ARG A 168 7.94 9.78 -5.68
N LEU A 169 7.93 8.58 -5.10
CA LEU A 169 7.48 7.37 -5.80
C LEU A 169 6.01 7.46 -6.23
N ALA A 170 5.14 7.97 -5.35
CA ALA A 170 3.72 8.16 -5.66
C ALA A 170 3.52 9.18 -6.78
N GLU A 171 4.32 10.25 -6.80
CA GLU A 171 4.33 11.23 -7.89
C GLU A 171 4.69 10.56 -9.22
N LEU A 172 5.80 9.80 -9.28
CA LEU A 172 6.23 9.09 -10.48
C LEU A 172 5.18 8.08 -10.98
N LEU A 173 4.51 7.36 -10.06
CA LEU A 173 3.44 6.41 -10.37
C LEU A 173 2.07 7.05 -10.61
N SER A 174 1.97 8.38 -10.51
CA SER A 174 0.76 9.11 -10.89
C SER A 174 0.86 9.72 -12.29
N MET A 175 2.09 9.79 -12.83
CA MET A 175 2.37 10.32 -14.16
C MET A 175 1.88 9.37 -15.25
N SER A 176 1.47 9.94 -16.39
CA SER A 176 1.30 9.17 -17.61
C SER A 176 2.65 8.69 -18.17
N THR A 177 2.63 7.72 -19.08
CA THR A 177 3.85 7.25 -19.76
C THR A 177 4.54 8.39 -20.53
N GLU A 178 3.77 9.29 -21.15
CA GLU A 178 4.29 10.46 -21.86
C GLU A 178 4.96 11.46 -20.92
N GLU A 179 4.35 11.73 -19.76
CA GLU A 179 4.93 12.61 -18.73
C GLU A 179 6.22 12.03 -18.17
N PHE A 180 6.26 10.71 -17.94
CA PHE A 180 7.46 10.02 -17.48
C PHE A 180 8.59 10.10 -18.51
N ILE A 181 8.30 9.90 -19.80
CA ILE A 181 9.29 10.04 -20.88
C ILE A 181 9.79 11.49 -20.97
N ALA A 182 8.91 12.48 -20.85
CA ALA A 182 9.31 13.89 -20.86
C ALA A 182 10.21 14.24 -19.66
N LEU A 183 9.92 13.70 -18.48
CA LEU A 183 10.75 13.84 -17.30
C LEU A 183 12.14 13.20 -17.51
N ALA A 184 12.18 11.97 -18.02
CA ALA A 184 13.43 11.29 -18.34
C ALA A 184 14.26 12.09 -19.36
N ALA A 185 13.64 12.60 -20.42
CA ALA A 185 14.29 13.45 -21.42
C ALA A 185 14.87 14.73 -20.80
N LYS A 186 14.13 15.39 -19.89
CA LYS A 186 14.61 16.56 -19.13
C LYS A 186 15.82 16.23 -18.26
N MET A 187 15.93 14.98 -17.79
CA MET A 187 17.06 14.47 -17.02
C MET A 187 18.20 13.92 -17.91
N ASN A 188 18.23 14.24 -19.21
CA ASN A 188 19.18 13.68 -20.19
C ASN A 188 19.12 12.15 -20.26
N TYR A 189 17.91 11.58 -20.24
CA TYR A 189 17.65 10.14 -20.18
C TYR A 189 18.21 9.47 -18.91
N GLY A 190 18.37 10.24 -17.83
CA GLY A 190 18.65 9.70 -16.50
C GLY A 190 17.44 8.97 -15.90
N ASP A 191 17.70 8.07 -14.95
CA ASP A 191 16.65 7.32 -14.23
C ASP A 191 15.86 8.24 -13.29
N PRO A 192 14.56 8.48 -13.52
CA PRO A 192 13.73 9.31 -12.64
C PRO A 192 13.59 8.74 -11.22
N PHE A 193 13.83 7.44 -11.02
CA PHE A 193 13.80 6.79 -9.72
C PHE A 193 15.09 6.97 -8.91
N SER A 194 16.15 7.57 -9.49
CA SER A 194 17.44 7.78 -8.80
C SER A 194 17.31 8.57 -7.50
N GLU A 195 16.47 9.61 -7.49
CA GLU A 195 16.19 10.41 -6.30
C GLU A 195 15.50 9.59 -5.20
N VAL A 196 14.59 8.69 -5.60
CA VAL A 196 13.88 7.80 -4.67
C VAL A 196 14.88 6.84 -4.01
N ASP A 197 15.77 6.22 -4.80
CA ASP A 197 16.81 5.33 -4.28
C ASP A 197 17.77 6.05 -3.33
N GLU A 198 18.17 7.28 -3.65
CA GLU A 198 19.02 8.08 -2.78
C GLU A 198 18.37 8.31 -1.42
N LYS A 199 17.10 8.72 -1.39
CA LYS A 199 16.34 8.92 -0.16
C LYS A 199 16.19 7.60 0.63
N ILE A 200 15.93 6.47 -0.03
CA ILE A 200 15.89 5.16 0.64
C ILE A 200 17.25 4.81 1.24
N ASN A 201 18.35 5.05 0.52
CA ASN A 201 19.70 4.79 1.02
C ASN A 201 20.01 5.63 2.26
N ILE A 202 19.58 6.90 2.28
CA ILE A 202 19.67 7.78 3.45
C ILE A 202 18.80 7.27 4.60
N ALA A 203 17.55 6.87 4.35
CA ALA A 203 16.67 6.31 5.37
C ALA A 203 17.23 5.00 5.98
N GLN A 204 17.98 4.22 5.20
CA GLN A 204 18.66 3.03 5.70
C GLN A 204 19.96 3.34 6.45
N ASN A 205 20.69 4.36 6.00
CA ASN A 205 21.97 4.76 6.57
C ASN A 205 21.96 6.27 6.82
N PRO A 206 21.40 6.75 7.94
CA PRO A 206 21.21 8.20 8.17
C PRO A 206 22.52 8.99 8.20
N GLU A 207 23.65 8.32 8.47
CA GLU A 207 24.99 8.90 8.36
C GLU A 207 25.34 9.40 6.94
N LEU A 208 24.69 8.88 5.90
CA LEU A 208 24.88 9.35 4.52
C LEU A 208 24.37 10.79 4.33
N ALA A 209 23.30 11.19 5.01
CA ALA A 209 22.82 12.57 4.96
C ALA A 209 23.88 13.54 5.51
N ARG A 210 24.59 13.14 6.57
CA ARG A 210 25.68 13.94 7.15
C ARG A 210 26.87 14.09 6.20
N LYS A 211 27.13 13.09 5.36
CA LYS A 211 28.19 13.14 4.33
C LYS A 211 27.79 14.02 3.14
N GLY A 212 26.53 13.95 2.70
CA GLY A 212 26.01 14.79 1.62
C GLY A 212 25.96 16.29 1.96
N MET A 213 25.71 16.64 3.23
CA MET A 213 25.71 18.03 3.70
C MET A 213 27.11 18.61 3.96
N ASN A 214 28.19 17.82 3.88
CA ASN A 214 29.53 18.32 4.13
C ASN A 214 30.22 18.73 2.81
N PRO A 215 30.38 20.02 2.52
CA PRO A 215 30.96 20.48 1.26
C PRO A 215 32.40 19.98 1.04
N LEU A 216 33.14 19.67 2.12
CA LEU A 216 34.48 19.07 2.02
C LEU A 216 34.46 17.65 1.43
N PHE A 217 33.39 16.90 1.63
CA PHE A 217 33.31 15.52 1.13
C PHE A 217 33.15 15.49 -0.40
N ASN A 218 32.31 16.37 -0.96
CA ASN A 218 32.19 16.55 -2.41
C ASN A 218 33.50 17.01 -3.05
N VAL A 219 34.22 17.92 -2.39
CA VAL A 219 35.54 18.37 -2.85
C VAL A 219 36.56 17.22 -2.82
N LEU A 220 36.60 16.41 -1.76
CA LEU A 220 37.50 15.26 -1.66
C LEU A 220 37.19 14.19 -2.71
N GLN A 221 35.92 13.94 -3.02
CA GLN A 221 35.51 12.96 -4.02
C GLN A 221 35.88 13.43 -5.45
N LEU A 222 35.72 14.72 -5.76
CA LEU A 222 36.18 15.32 -7.02
C LEU A 222 37.71 15.26 -7.16
N LEU A 223 38.45 15.48 -6.08
CA LEU A 223 39.91 15.38 -6.07
C LEU A 223 40.41 13.93 -6.23
N GLN A 224 39.71 12.96 -5.63
CA GLN A 224 40.03 11.53 -5.79
C GLN A 224 39.68 11.02 -7.20
N GLY A 225 38.58 11.50 -7.80
CA GLY A 225 38.22 11.21 -9.18
C GLY A 225 39.25 11.74 -10.20
N LYS A 226 39.77 12.96 -9.99
CA LYS A 226 40.85 13.53 -10.82
C LYS A 226 42.15 12.73 -10.74
N LYS A 227 42.57 12.32 -9.54
CA LYS A 227 43.78 11.49 -9.37
C LYS A 227 43.74 10.15 -10.10
N LYS A 228 42.54 9.59 -10.32
CA LYS A 228 42.37 8.31 -11.03
C LYS A 228 42.47 8.45 -12.56
N ASN A 229 42.28 9.66 -13.10
CA ASN A 229 42.35 9.95 -14.53
C ASN A 229 43.70 10.52 -14.99
N GLU A 230 44.56 10.95 -14.06
CA GLU A 230 45.93 11.41 -14.36
C GLU A 230 46.97 10.26 -14.32
N GLY A 231 46.54 9.03 -14.07
CA GLY A 231 47.38 7.83 -14.02
C GLY A 231 47.23 6.89 -15.22
N LYS A 232 46.68 7.35 -16.33
CA LYS A 232 46.57 6.60 -17.60
C LYS A 232 47.28 7.35 -18.72
#